data_AF-A0A7Z2VGS5-F1
#
_entry.id   AF-A0A7Z2VGS5-F1
#
_cell.length_a   1.000
_cell.length_b   1.000
_cell.length_c   1.000
_cell.angle_alpha   90.00
_cell.angle_beta   90.00
_cell.angle_gamma   90.00
#
_symmetry.space_group_name_H-M   'P 1'
#
loop_
_entity.id
_entity.type
_entity.pdbx_description
1 polymer ?
#
loop_
_entity_poly.entity_id
_entity_poly.type
_entity_poly.pdbx_seq_one_letter_code
_entity_poly.pdbx_strand_id
1 'polypeptide(L)' 'MQQAIVVYFLSEKKNNLDELNHLLASGWKVINQSAMGGGGGNNAVYSLVVVEKAD' A
#
# COMPACT_ATOMS: atom_id res chain seq x y z
N MET A 1 4.64 -4.31 16.31
CA MET A 1 3.77 -5.10 15.41
C MET A 1 4.00 -4.79 13.93
N GLN A 2 3.92 -5.78 13.02
CA GLN A 2 4.06 -5.59 11.56
C GLN A 2 2.81 -6.04 10.79
N GLN A 3 2.52 -5.37 9.68
CA GLN A 3 1.42 -5.70 8.77
C GLN A 3 1.84 -5.47 7.31
N ALA A 4 1.38 -6.32 6.40
CA ALA A 4 1.55 -6.17 4.97
C ALA A 4 0.21 -5.83 4.29
N ILE A 5 0.22 -4.88 3.37
CA ILE A 5 -0.94 -4.47 2.57
C ILE A 5 -0.57 -4.41 1.09
N VAL A 6 -1.51 -4.74 0.21
CA VAL A 6 -1.35 -4.52 -1.22
C VAL A 6 -1.98 -3.18 -1.56
N VAL A 7 -1.16 -2.22 -1.95
CA VAL A 7 -1.61 -0.92 -2.46
C VAL A 7 -1.77 -1.02 -3.97
N TYR A 8 -2.90 -0.57 -4.49
CA TYR A 8 -3.14 -0.46 -5.91
C TYR A 8 -3.49 0.97 -6.31
N PHE A 9 -3.05 1.37 -7.50
CA PHE A 9 -3.42 2.62 -8.12
C PHE A 9 -3.71 2.40 -9.60
N LEU A 10 -4.96 2.63 -9.99
CA LEU A 10 -5.38 2.67 -11.40
C LEU A 10 -5.70 4.09 -11.85
N SER A 11 -6.35 4.87 -10.98
CA SER A 11 -6.59 6.30 -11.14
C SER A 11 -6.85 6.94 -9.77
N GLU A 12 -6.95 8.27 -9.72
CA GLU A 12 -7.31 9.00 -8.50
C GLU A 12 -8.61 8.51 -7.85
N LYS A 13 -9.56 7.98 -8.65
CA LYS A 13 -10.84 7.46 -8.15
C LYS A 13 -10.84 5.94 -7.88
N LYS A 14 -9.79 5.23 -8.34
CA LYS A 14 -9.68 3.76 -8.25
C LYS A 14 -8.33 3.39 -7.69
N ASN A 15 -8.21 3.52 -6.37
CA ASN A 15 -7.05 3.16 -5.57
C ASN A 15 -7.51 2.79 -4.14
N ASN A 16 -6.59 2.34 -3.30
CA ASN A 16 -6.82 2.14 -1.86
C ASN A 16 -5.79 2.88 -1.00
N LEU A 17 -5.34 4.06 -1.45
CA LEU A 17 -4.36 4.85 -0.70
C LEU A 17 -4.89 5.30 0.67
N ASP A 18 -6.20 5.47 0.81
CA ASP A 18 -6.83 5.86 2.07
C ASP A 18 -6.56 4.85 3.19
N GLU A 19 -6.51 3.55 2.88
CA GLU A 19 -6.20 2.50 3.87
C GLU A 19 -4.77 2.66 4.41
N LEU A 20 -3.79 2.84 3.52
CA LEU A 20 -2.41 3.12 3.91
C LEU A 20 -2.34 4.44 4.71
N ASN A 21 -3.01 5.49 4.25
CA ASN A 21 -3.03 6.79 4.91
C ASN A 21 -3.58 6.71 6.34
N HIS A 22 -4.62 5.91 6.58
CA HIS A 22 -5.16 5.69 7.93
C HIS A 22 -4.15 5.00 8.86
N LEU A 23 -3.41 4.02 8.37
CA LEU A 23 -2.35 3.37 9.14
C LEU A 23 -1.23 4.38 9.49
N LEU A 24 -0.78 5.16 8.51
CA LEU A 24 0.25 6.17 8.70
C LEU A 24 -0.19 7.27 9.69
N ALA A 25 -1.42 7.76 9.57
CA ALA A 25 -1.99 8.73 10.51
C ALA A 25 -2.12 8.16 11.94
N SER A 26 -2.29 6.85 12.07
CA SER A 26 -2.35 6.13 13.35
C SER A 26 -0.97 5.81 13.94
N GLY A 27 0.11 6.30 13.34
CA GLY A 27 1.48 6.14 13.84
C GLY A 27 2.22 4.90 13.32
N TRP A 28 1.67 4.17 12.36
CA TRP A 28 2.42 3.14 11.65
C TRP A 28 3.43 3.78 10.68
N LYS A 29 4.51 3.08 10.37
CA LYS A 29 5.58 3.53 9.47
C LYS A 29 5.79 2.50 8.38
N VAL A 30 5.96 2.93 7.13
CA VAL A 30 6.41 2.04 6.05
C VAL A 30 7.84 1.62 6.32
N ILE A 31 8.08 0.31 6.34
CA ILE A 31 9.42 -0.28 6.51
C ILE A 31 9.90 -1.01 5.26
N ASN A 32 8.99 -1.40 4.37
CA ASN A 32 9.32 -1.96 3.07
C ASN A 32 8.23 -1.63 2.05
N GLN A 33 8.62 -1.35 0.81
CA GLN A 33 7.72 -1.34 -0.33
C GLN A 33 8.39 -2.10 -1.48
N SER A 34 7.63 -2.98 -2.12
CA SER A 34 8.08 -3.76 -3.26
C SER A 34 7.04 -3.71 -4.37
N ALA A 35 7.48 -3.40 -5.59
CA ALA A 35 6.61 -3.45 -6.75
C ALA A 35 6.18 -4.90 -7.01
N MET A 36 4.88 -5.13 -7.21
CA MET A 36 4.35 -6.47 -7.51
C MET A 36 4.16 -6.71 -9.02
N GLY A 37 4.56 -5.73 -9.85
CA GLY A 37 4.24 -5.70 -11.28
C GLY A 37 2.81 -5.22 -11.56
N GLY A 38 2.55 -4.87 -12.82
CA GLY A 38 1.21 -4.51 -13.32
C GLY A 38 0.65 -5.65 -14.15
N GLY A 39 -0.42 -6.28 -13.67
CA GLY A 39 -1.04 -7.44 -14.31
C GLY A 39 -1.49 -7.12 -15.74
N GLY A 40 -1.20 -8.03 -16.67
CA GLY A 40 -1.52 -7.90 -18.09
C GLY A 40 -2.92 -7.33 -18.34
N GLY A 41 -2.98 -6.23 -19.10
CA GLY A 41 -4.20 -5.67 -19.68
C GLY A 41 -4.88 -4.55 -18.89
N ASN A 42 -4.65 -4.42 -17.59
CA ASN A 42 -5.23 -3.34 -16.78
C ASN A 42 -4.10 -2.48 -16.22
N ASN A 43 -4.04 -1.20 -16.59
CA ASN A 43 -3.01 -0.21 -16.23
C ASN A 43 -2.94 0.13 -14.71
N ALA A 44 -3.32 -0.80 -13.84
CA ALA A 44 -3.20 -0.68 -12.41
C ALA A 44 -1.77 -1.04 -11.96
N VAL A 45 -1.20 -0.19 -11.12
CA VAL A 45 0.09 -0.43 -10.47
C VAL A 45 -0.17 -1.03 -9.10
N TYR A 46 0.51 -2.13 -8.78
CA TYR A 46 0.40 -2.81 -7.49
C TYR A 46 1.74 -2.77 -6.75
N SER A 47 1.66 -2.53 -5.45
CA SER A 47 2.81 -2.54 -4.53
C SER A 47 2.46 -3.31 -3.27
N LEU A 48 3.33 -4.20 -2.83
CA LEU A 48 3.30 -4.73 -1.48
C LEU A 48 3.96 -3.70 -0.57
N VAL A 49 3.23 -3.22 0.43
CA VAL A 49 3.73 -2.27 1.43
C VAL A 49 3.69 -2.96 2.79
N VAL A 50 4.83 -3.01 3.46
CA VAL A 50 4.95 -3.49 4.84
C VAL A 50 5.07 -2.29 5.75
N VAL A 51 4.19 -2.24 6.75
CA VAL A 51 4.17 -1.22 7.79
C VAL A 51 4.46 -1.82 9.15
N GLU A 52 5.04 -1.01 10.03
CA GLU A 52 5.35 -1.37 11.41
C GLU A 52 4.90 -0.27 12.36
N LYS A 53 4.44 -0.67 13.55
CA LYS A 53 4.20 0.22 14.68
C LYS A 53 4.87 -0.37 15.91
N ALA A 54 5.63 0.47 16.61
CA ALA A 54 6.15 0.12 17.94
C ALA A 54 4.97 0.10 18.91
N ASP A 55 4.95 -0.89 19.79
CA ASP A 55 3.93 -0.99 20.85
C ASP A 55 4.09 0.17 21.85
#